data_AF-A0AAV7G7A1-F1
#
_entry.id   AF-A0AAV7G7A1-F1
#
_cell.length_a   1.000
_cell.length_b   1.000
_cell.length_c   1.000
_cell.angle_alpha   90.00
_cell.angle_beta   90.00
_cell.angle_gamma   90.00
#
_symmetry.space_group_name_H-M   'P 1'
#
loop_
_entity.id
_entity.type
_entity.pdbx_description
1 polymer ?
#
loop_
_entity_poly.entity_id
_entity_poly.type
_entity_poly.pdbx_seq_one_letter_code
_entity_poly.pdbx_strand_id
1 'polypeptide(L)'
;MDRLRAKAGMVISSLFLKVVLCTYLKFTSKLGKERAGEMSYMRGDLLTRMRKLVKGLARPTPVWLKAMEEAPPVTLPRSDGKIKNIEMPEDVYVKRFFKKYPDSLYHDAVRFNGFSPPPARVFAWRVLELKEQGVTEEEAMAVADMEYMTEKKAKKKAYSELKKISRLQGKKPPPNPYPSPIKEIQAEEKKYVKDRFFNPKILEIVKKMKAEKAAEMQERMANASGQPAAGNPPW
;
A
#
# COMPACT_ATOMS: atom_id res chain seq x y z
N MET A 1 36.56 -51.66 34.92
CA MET A 1 37.46 -50.61 34.38
C MET A 1 37.30 -50.43 32.86
N ASP A 2 36.45 -51.20 32.18
CA ASP A 2 36.45 -51.26 30.70
C ASP A 2 35.49 -50.29 29.98
N ARG A 3 34.52 -49.68 30.67
CA ARG A 3 33.59 -48.72 30.06
C ARG A 3 34.16 -47.32 29.82
N LEU A 4 35.25 -46.95 30.51
CA LEU A 4 35.89 -45.64 30.36
C LEU A 4 36.89 -45.60 29.18
N ARG A 5 37.48 -46.73 28.79
CA ARG A 5 38.40 -46.82 27.64
C ARG A 5 37.67 -46.72 26.29
N ALA A 6 36.48 -47.31 26.17
CA ALA A 6 35.71 -47.29 24.93
C ALA A 6 35.19 -45.88 24.56
N LYS A 7 34.81 -45.05 25.55
CA LYS A 7 34.36 -43.67 25.30
C LYS A 7 35.51 -42.73 24.92
N ALA A 8 36.70 -42.92 25.49
CA ALA A 8 37.87 -42.10 25.14
C ALA A 8 38.34 -42.35 23.69
N GLY A 9 38.38 -43.61 23.23
CA GLY A 9 38.77 -43.94 21.85
C GLY A 9 37.83 -43.41 20.78
N MET A 10 36.52 -43.39 21.05
CA MET A 10 35.51 -42.90 20.10
C MET A 10 35.52 -41.37 19.94
N VAL A 11 35.86 -40.64 21.02
CA VAL A 11 36.01 -39.17 20.98
C VAL A 11 37.28 -38.76 20.23
N ILE A 12 38.39 -39.50 20.41
CA ILE A 12 39.66 -39.23 19.72
C ILE A 12 39.53 -39.49 18.21
N SER A 13 38.84 -40.57 17.80
CA SER A 13 38.58 -40.86 16.38
C SER A 13 37.70 -39.80 15.69
N SER A 14 36.67 -39.31 16.39
CA SER A 14 35.78 -38.24 15.90
C SER A 14 36.48 -36.89 15.72
N LEU A 15 37.37 -36.53 16.65
CA LEU A 15 38.18 -35.30 16.55
C LEU A 15 39.19 -35.39 15.42
N PHE A 16 39.85 -36.54 15.24
CA PHE A 16 40.82 -36.73 14.17
C PHE A 16 40.15 -36.66 12.78
N LEU A 17 38.99 -37.29 12.61
CA LEU A 17 38.23 -37.22 11.36
C LEU A 17 37.76 -35.79 11.04
N LYS A 18 37.32 -35.01 12.04
CA LYS A 18 36.90 -33.61 11.85
C LYS A 18 38.06 -32.70 11.45
N VAL A 19 39.24 -32.87 12.06
CA VAL A 19 40.42 -32.07 11.70
C VAL A 19 40.89 -32.41 10.29
N VAL A 20 40.94 -33.69 9.93
CA VAL A 20 41.32 -34.13 8.58
C VAL A 20 40.32 -33.69 7.53
N LEU A 21 39.01 -33.77 7.78
CA LEU A 21 38.01 -33.24 6.84
C LEU A 21 38.13 -31.71 6.69
N CYS A 22 38.39 -30.98 7.78
CA CYS A 22 38.51 -29.53 7.76
C CYS A 22 39.76 -29.06 7.01
N THR A 23 40.88 -29.78 7.12
CA THR A 23 42.09 -29.49 6.34
C THR A 23 41.91 -29.87 4.87
N TYR A 24 41.25 -30.99 4.56
CA TYR A 24 40.97 -31.39 3.17
C TYR A 24 40.03 -30.40 2.47
N LEU A 25 38.96 -29.93 3.13
CA LEU A 25 38.06 -28.90 2.58
C LEU A 25 38.74 -27.53 2.41
N LYS A 26 39.68 -27.17 3.31
CA LYS A 26 40.50 -25.95 3.13
C LYS A 26 41.51 -26.10 2.00
N PHE A 27 42.01 -27.30 1.74
CA PHE A 27 42.96 -27.57 0.66
C PHE A 27 42.27 -27.58 -0.72
N THR A 28 41.08 -28.18 -0.84
CA THR A 28 40.31 -28.20 -2.09
C THR A 28 39.71 -26.82 -2.45
N SER A 29 39.34 -25.99 -1.46
CA SER A 29 38.92 -24.61 -1.71
C SER A 29 40.06 -23.68 -2.14
N LYS A 30 41.30 -23.97 -1.73
CA LYS A 30 42.49 -23.24 -2.17
C LYS A 30 42.88 -23.60 -3.61
N LEU A 31 42.83 -24.90 -3.96
CA LEU A 31 43.05 -25.39 -5.33
C LEU A 31 41.97 -24.97 -6.33
N GLY A 32 40.72 -24.75 -5.89
CA GLY A 32 39.64 -24.22 -6.72
C GLY A 32 39.77 -22.72 -7.02
N LYS A 33 40.58 -21.98 -6.26
CA LYS A 33 40.77 -20.52 -6.43
C LYS A 33 41.92 -20.17 -7.38
N GLU A 34 42.86 -21.09 -7.58
CA GLU A 34 44.01 -20.89 -8.46
C GLU A 34 43.74 -21.27 -9.94
N ARG A 35 42.68 -22.03 -10.24
CA ARG A 35 42.22 -22.30 -11.63
C ARG A 35 41.15 -21.34 -12.15
N ALA A 36 41.00 -20.16 -11.54
CA ALA A 36 40.11 -19.10 -12.03
C ALA A 36 40.88 -18.00 -12.80
N GLY A 37 42.08 -18.32 -13.28
CA GLY A 37 42.90 -17.48 -14.16
C GLY A 37 42.60 -17.67 -15.66
N GLU A 38 41.45 -18.24 -16.02
CA GLU A 38 41.09 -18.52 -17.41
C GLU A 38 40.21 -17.40 -18.01
N MET A 39 40.77 -16.71 -19.01
CA MET A 39 40.14 -15.71 -19.91
C MET A 39 39.73 -14.37 -19.27
N SER A 40 40.71 -13.63 -18.73
CA SER A 40 40.58 -12.22 -18.32
C SER A 40 40.22 -11.23 -19.45
N TYR A 41 40.17 -11.68 -20.70
CA TYR A 41 39.81 -10.85 -21.85
C TYR A 41 38.33 -10.41 -21.85
N MET A 42 37.47 -11.13 -21.13
CA MET A 42 36.02 -10.88 -21.11
C MET A 42 35.49 -10.27 -19.79
N ARG A 43 36.33 -10.07 -18.78
CA ARG A 43 35.95 -9.43 -17.51
C ARG A 43 36.48 -7.99 -17.44
N GLY A 44 35.57 -7.04 -17.18
CA GLY A 44 35.88 -5.61 -17.03
C GLY A 44 34.92 -4.72 -17.81
N ASP A 45 35.16 -3.41 -17.76
CA ASP A 45 34.31 -2.41 -18.43
C ASP A 45 34.41 -2.50 -19.95
N LEU A 46 33.31 -2.17 -20.63
CA LEU A 46 33.22 -2.18 -22.09
C LEU A 46 34.34 -1.38 -22.77
N LEU A 47 34.67 -0.21 -22.22
CA LEU A 47 35.77 0.65 -22.68
C LEU A 47 37.12 -0.07 -22.65
N THR A 48 37.44 -0.68 -21.50
CA THR A 48 38.71 -1.41 -21.33
C THR A 48 38.79 -2.62 -22.26
N ARG A 49 37.65 -3.27 -22.53
CA ARG A 49 37.57 -4.42 -23.44
C ARG A 49 37.74 -4.00 -24.90
N MET A 50 37.05 -2.96 -25.34
CA MET A 50 37.13 -2.49 -26.72
C MET A 50 38.49 -1.88 -27.04
N ARG A 51 39.11 -1.19 -26.08
CA ARG A 51 40.49 -0.72 -26.21
C ARG A 51 41.46 -1.87 -26.45
N LYS A 52 41.30 -3.01 -25.74
CA LYS A 52 42.14 -4.21 -25.95
C LYS A 52 41.90 -4.88 -27.31
N LEU A 53 40.66 -4.93 -27.78
CA LEU A 53 40.27 -5.51 -29.08
C LEU A 53 40.77 -4.70 -30.27
N VAL A 54 40.63 -3.38 -30.21
CA VAL A 54 41.11 -2.46 -31.23
C VAL A 54 42.64 -2.44 -31.27
N LYS A 55 43.31 -2.38 -30.11
CA LYS A 55 44.78 -2.46 -30.04
C LYS A 55 45.34 -3.79 -30.53
N GLY A 56 44.61 -4.89 -30.33
CA GLY A 56 44.97 -6.21 -30.83
C GLY A 56 44.62 -6.46 -32.29
N LEU A 57 44.16 -5.45 -33.03
CA LEU A 57 43.72 -5.53 -34.44
C LEU A 57 42.63 -6.60 -34.70
N ALA A 58 41.98 -7.10 -33.66
CA ALA A 58 40.96 -8.13 -33.75
C ALA A 58 39.62 -7.58 -34.26
N ARG A 59 39.40 -6.26 -34.09
CA ARG A 59 38.21 -5.54 -34.59
C ARG A 59 38.60 -4.11 -35.01
N PRO A 60 37.92 -3.54 -36.04
CA PRO A 60 38.12 -2.14 -36.42
C PRO A 60 37.65 -1.20 -35.30
N THR A 61 38.23 0.00 -35.26
CA THR A 61 37.86 1.09 -34.35
C THR A 61 36.37 1.45 -34.52
N PRO A 62 35.52 1.23 -33.50
CA PRO A 62 34.14 1.68 -33.59
C PRO A 62 34.06 3.20 -33.44
N VAL A 63 33.14 3.82 -34.17
CA VAL A 63 32.97 5.30 -34.21
C VAL A 63 32.73 5.90 -32.82
N TRP A 64 32.05 5.18 -31.93
CA TRP A 64 31.73 5.63 -30.58
C TRP A 64 32.90 5.52 -29.57
N LEU A 65 33.99 4.81 -29.89
CA LEU A 65 35.09 4.61 -28.94
C LEU A 65 35.77 5.94 -28.58
N LYS A 66 36.00 6.80 -29.57
CA LYS A 66 36.63 8.11 -29.37
C LYS A 66 35.79 9.00 -28.45
N ALA A 67 34.48 9.06 -28.67
CA ALA A 67 33.55 9.84 -27.85
C ALA A 67 33.48 9.31 -26.40
N MET A 68 33.53 7.98 -26.23
CA MET A 68 33.45 7.37 -24.90
C MET A 68 34.78 7.39 -24.13
N GLU A 69 35.92 7.53 -24.82
CA GLU A 69 37.22 7.81 -24.18
C GLU A 69 37.34 9.28 -23.76
N GLU A 70 36.75 10.19 -24.52
CA GLU A 70 36.67 11.62 -24.20
C GLU A 70 35.72 11.88 -23.01
N ALA A 71 34.59 11.19 -22.97
CA ALA A 71 33.61 11.28 -21.88
C ALA A 71 33.25 9.88 -21.36
N PRO A 72 34.08 9.28 -20.48
CA PRO A 72 33.74 8.01 -19.86
C PRO A 72 32.51 8.18 -18.95
N PRO A 73 31.66 7.15 -18.83
CA PRO A 73 30.52 7.21 -17.92
C PRO A 73 31.00 7.37 -16.47
N VAL A 74 30.28 8.18 -15.68
CA VAL A 74 30.60 8.42 -14.27
C VAL A 74 30.47 7.11 -13.48
N THR A 75 31.57 6.69 -12.85
CA THR A 75 31.56 5.53 -11.95
C THR A 75 31.24 5.99 -10.53
N LEU A 76 30.06 5.62 -10.04
CA LEU A 76 29.72 5.79 -8.62
C LEU A 76 30.47 4.73 -7.78
N PRO A 77 30.90 5.06 -6.55
CA PRO A 77 31.49 4.07 -5.66
C PRO A 77 30.48 2.93 -5.44
N ARG A 78 30.94 1.68 -5.60
CA ARG A 78 30.09 0.51 -5.41
C ARG A 78 29.63 0.45 -3.96
N SER A 79 28.34 0.69 -3.72
CA SER A 79 27.77 0.54 -2.38
C SER A 79 27.46 -0.93 -2.13
N ASP A 80 28.27 -1.60 -1.31
CA ASP A 80 28.03 -3.00 -0.88
C ASP A 80 27.03 -3.10 0.30
N GLY A 81 26.41 -1.98 0.68
CA GLY A 81 25.55 -1.85 1.86
C GLY A 81 24.04 -1.87 1.58
N LYS A 82 23.26 -2.08 2.64
CA LYS A 82 21.80 -1.91 2.62
C LYS A 82 21.45 -0.43 2.39
N ILE A 83 20.54 -0.15 1.45
CA ILE A 83 20.02 1.20 1.20
C ILE A 83 19.31 1.67 2.48
N LYS A 84 19.69 2.85 2.99
CA LYS A 84 19.06 3.45 4.17
C LYS A 84 17.67 3.96 3.81
N ASN A 85 16.70 3.77 4.70
CA ASN A 85 15.40 4.41 4.56
C ASN A 85 15.55 5.92 4.75
N ILE A 86 14.99 6.72 3.84
CA ILE A 86 14.98 8.18 3.95
C ILE A 86 13.72 8.55 4.73
N GLU A 87 13.89 9.18 5.89
CA GLU A 87 12.80 9.63 6.74
C GLU A 87 12.93 11.14 6.94
N MET A 88 11.81 11.83 6.77
CA MET A 88 11.74 13.28 6.95
C MET A 88 11.17 13.61 8.32
N PRO A 89 11.57 14.72 8.97
CA PRO A 89 11.06 15.06 10.30
C PRO A 89 9.54 15.30 10.33
N GLU A 90 8.94 15.72 9.21
CA GLU A 90 7.49 15.87 9.07
C GLU A 90 6.72 14.55 9.04
N ASP A 91 7.36 13.42 8.69
CA ASP A 91 6.67 12.14 8.45
C ASP A 91 5.96 11.62 9.71
N VAL A 92 6.48 11.96 10.89
CA VAL A 92 5.86 11.61 12.18
C VAL A 92 4.47 12.24 12.30
N TYR A 93 4.34 13.52 11.94
CA TYR A 93 3.10 14.27 12.05
C TYR A 93 2.13 13.94 10.92
N VAL A 94 2.62 13.66 9.71
CA VAL A 94 1.80 13.16 8.60
C VAL A 94 1.11 11.84 8.97
N LYS A 95 1.83 10.91 9.60
CA LYS A 95 1.23 9.64 10.10
C LYS A 95 0.15 9.89 11.17
N ARG A 96 0.40 10.82 12.10
CA ARG A 96 -0.59 11.20 13.13
C ARG A 96 -1.82 11.85 12.52
N PHE A 97 -1.64 12.71 11.51
CA PHE A 97 -2.73 13.35 10.79
C PHE A 97 -3.65 12.32 10.11
N PHE A 98 -3.08 11.35 9.38
CA PHE A 98 -3.89 10.30 8.74
C PHE A 98 -4.56 9.35 9.74
N LYS A 99 -3.96 9.13 10.90
CA LYS A 99 -4.61 8.40 12.00
C LYS A 99 -5.85 9.15 12.51
N LYS A 100 -5.81 10.48 12.55
CA LYS A 100 -6.92 11.33 12.98
C LYS A 100 -7.98 11.54 11.88
N TYR A 101 -7.55 11.65 10.63
CA TYR A 101 -8.38 11.94 9.47
C TYR A 101 -8.14 10.92 8.34
N PRO A 102 -8.68 9.68 8.45
CA PRO A 102 -8.49 8.65 7.43
C PRO A 102 -9.06 9.07 6.07
N ASP A 103 -10.19 9.79 6.08
CA ASP A 103 -10.88 10.24 4.86
C ASP A 103 -10.05 11.23 4.01
N SER A 104 -9.09 11.93 4.62
CA SER A 104 -8.27 12.93 3.90
C SER A 104 -7.39 12.28 2.82
N LEU A 105 -7.06 10.99 2.97
CA LEU A 105 -6.31 10.25 1.95
C LEU A 105 -7.02 10.25 0.59
N TYR A 106 -8.35 10.21 0.59
CA TYR A 106 -9.17 10.20 -0.63
C TYR A 106 -9.54 11.62 -1.09
N HIS A 107 -9.84 12.52 -0.16
CA HIS A 107 -10.27 13.88 -0.49
C HIS A 107 -9.16 14.77 -1.00
N ASP A 108 -7.97 14.63 -0.41
CA ASP A 108 -6.84 15.53 -0.65
C ASP A 108 -5.68 14.77 -1.30
N ALA A 109 -5.98 14.06 -2.41
CA ALA A 109 -5.02 13.25 -3.14
C ALA A 109 -3.79 14.05 -3.61
N VAL A 110 -2.61 13.45 -3.49
CA VAL A 110 -1.34 14.05 -3.92
C VAL A 110 -1.33 14.20 -5.43
N ARG A 111 -1.40 15.45 -5.90
CA ARG A 111 -1.23 15.77 -7.32
C ARG A 111 0.27 15.84 -7.62
N PHE A 112 0.79 14.86 -8.38
CA PHE A 112 2.20 14.85 -8.77
C PHE A 112 2.63 16.12 -9.51
N ASN A 113 1.73 16.68 -10.34
CA ASN A 113 1.98 17.89 -11.13
C ASN A 113 1.62 19.21 -10.39
N GLY A 114 1.21 19.13 -9.13
CA GLY A 114 0.75 20.30 -8.36
C GLY A 114 1.88 20.89 -7.52
N PHE A 115 2.01 22.22 -7.55
CA PHE A 115 2.89 22.94 -6.61
C PHE A 115 2.29 23.10 -5.21
N SER A 116 0.99 22.83 -5.06
CA SER A 116 0.32 22.87 -3.76
C SER A 116 0.66 21.60 -2.95
N PRO A 117 1.26 21.73 -1.76
CA PRO A 117 1.47 20.58 -0.89
C PRO A 117 0.12 19.99 -0.44
N PRO A 118 0.07 18.68 -0.15
CA PRO A 118 -1.12 18.05 0.42
C PRO A 118 -1.37 18.58 1.84
N PRO A 119 -2.62 18.67 2.31
CA PRO A 119 -2.96 19.22 3.63
C PRO A 119 -2.24 18.54 4.79
N ALA A 120 -2.00 17.23 4.70
CA ALA A 120 -1.23 16.49 5.71
C ALA A 120 0.20 17.04 5.88
N ARG A 121 0.82 17.48 4.79
CA ARG A 121 2.16 18.09 4.81
C ARG A 121 2.13 19.52 5.34
N VAL A 122 1.13 20.30 4.96
CA VAL A 122 0.92 21.66 5.51
C VAL A 122 0.74 21.60 7.03
N PHE A 123 -0.08 20.66 7.51
CA PHE A 123 -0.25 20.40 8.94
C PHE A 123 1.09 20.08 9.62
N ALA A 124 1.88 19.19 9.05
CA ALA A 124 3.16 18.79 9.63
C ALA A 124 4.19 19.94 9.66
N TRP A 125 4.27 20.73 8.58
CA TRP A 125 5.12 21.92 8.55
C TRP A 125 4.68 22.95 9.59
N ARG A 126 3.38 23.17 9.74
CA ARG A 126 2.86 24.09 10.75
C ARG A 126 3.25 23.68 12.17
N VAL A 127 3.18 22.38 12.47
CA VAL A 127 3.61 21.86 13.78
C VAL A 127 5.10 22.08 13.99
N LEU A 128 5.93 21.86 12.96
CA LEU A 128 7.37 22.10 13.04
C LEU A 128 7.69 23.58 13.23
N GLU A 129 7.03 24.48 12.51
CA GLU A 129 7.18 25.94 12.67
C GLU A 129 6.86 26.40 14.09
N LEU A 130 5.75 25.92 14.66
CA LEU A 130 5.35 26.27 16.03
C LEU A 130 6.31 25.69 17.07
N LYS A 131 6.89 24.51 16.80
CA LYS A 131 7.91 23.89 17.64
C LYS A 131 9.22 24.68 17.61
N GLU A 132 9.60 25.21 16.45
CA GLU A 132 10.77 26.11 16.33
C GLU A 132 10.57 27.41 17.13
N GLN A 133 9.33 27.87 17.26
CA GLN A 133 8.95 29.00 18.12
C GLN A 133 8.92 28.67 19.62
N GLY A 134 9.15 27.40 20.00
CA GLY A 134 9.20 26.95 21.39
C GLY A 134 7.86 26.53 21.99
N VAL A 135 6.81 26.37 21.19
CA VAL A 135 5.51 25.87 21.64
C VAL A 135 5.59 24.36 21.93
N THR A 136 4.81 23.89 22.90
CA THR A 136 4.71 22.45 23.17
C THR A 136 4.12 21.69 21.97
N GLU A 137 4.51 20.43 21.79
CA GLU A 137 4.09 19.63 20.64
C GLU A 137 2.56 19.45 20.56
N GLU A 138 1.91 19.32 21.71
CA GLU A 138 0.46 19.11 21.80
C GLU A 138 -0.34 20.37 21.41
N GLU A 139 0.09 21.53 21.93
CA GLU A 139 -0.49 22.81 21.57
C GLU A 139 -0.26 23.15 20.09
N ALA A 140 0.95 22.87 19.58
CA ALA A 140 1.28 23.05 18.17
C ALA A 140 0.38 22.20 17.25
N MET A 141 0.14 20.94 17.61
CA MET A 141 -0.80 20.08 16.88
C MET A 141 -2.23 20.61 16.95
N ALA A 142 -2.68 21.10 18.11
CA ALA A 142 -4.03 21.64 18.27
C ALA A 142 -4.26 22.91 17.43
N VAL A 143 -3.27 23.80 17.33
CA VAL A 143 -3.32 25.00 16.48
C VAL A 143 -3.38 24.60 15.00
N ALA A 144 -2.49 23.70 14.56
CA ALA A 144 -2.48 23.22 13.18
C ALA A 144 -3.79 22.49 12.81
N ASP A 145 -4.39 21.76 13.75
CA ASP A 145 -5.69 21.11 13.58
C ASP A 145 -6.82 22.14 13.41
N MET A 146 -6.80 23.21 14.19
CA MET A 146 -7.75 24.31 14.08
C MET A 146 -7.64 24.99 12.72
N GLU A 147 -6.42 25.29 12.26
CA GLU A 147 -6.17 25.86 10.93
C GLU A 147 -6.74 24.95 9.83
N TYR A 148 -6.40 23.66 9.83
CA TYR A 148 -6.94 22.69 8.88
C TYR A 148 -8.48 22.64 8.88
N MET A 149 -9.09 22.64 10.07
CA MET A 149 -10.55 22.59 10.18
C MET A 149 -11.22 23.89 9.68
N THR A 150 -10.57 25.04 9.86
CA THR A 150 -11.07 26.31 9.30
C THR A 150 -11.02 26.32 7.78
N GLU A 151 -9.94 25.84 7.17
CA GLU A 151 -9.84 25.70 5.71
C GLU A 151 -10.90 24.76 5.16
N LYS A 152 -11.08 23.60 5.80
CA LYS A 152 -12.11 22.62 5.43
C LYS A 152 -13.51 23.22 5.51
N LYS A 153 -13.80 24.01 6.55
CA LYS A 153 -15.07 24.73 6.69
C LYS A 153 -15.22 25.81 5.61
N ALA A 154 -14.17 26.56 5.30
CA ALA A 154 -14.18 27.58 4.26
C ALA A 154 -14.47 26.97 2.87
N LYS A 155 -13.80 25.87 2.51
CA LYS A 155 -14.06 25.12 1.27
C LYS A 155 -15.51 24.63 1.17
N LYS A 156 -16.07 24.14 2.28
CA LYS A 156 -17.50 23.73 2.34
C LYS A 156 -18.46 24.91 2.16
N LYS A 157 -18.17 26.07 2.76
CA LYS A 157 -18.97 27.29 2.60
C LYS A 157 -18.92 27.79 1.15
N ALA A 158 -17.73 27.89 0.57
CA ALA A 158 -17.54 28.26 -0.83
C ALA A 158 -18.31 27.32 -1.78
N TYR A 159 -18.25 26.00 -1.55
CA TYR A 159 -19.05 25.05 -2.30
C TYR A 159 -20.57 25.26 -2.15
N SER A 160 -21.03 25.56 -0.94
CA SER A 160 -22.45 25.82 -0.68
C SER A 160 -22.96 27.06 -1.43
N GLU A 161 -22.12 28.10 -1.54
CA GLU A 161 -22.40 29.32 -2.27
C GLU A 161 -22.40 29.06 -3.78
N LEU A 162 -21.37 28.39 -4.31
CA LEU A 162 -21.31 27.97 -5.71
C LEU A 162 -22.51 27.10 -6.10
N LYS A 163 -22.96 26.23 -5.20
CA LYS A 163 -24.15 25.40 -5.40
C LYS A 163 -25.43 26.25 -5.48
N LYS A 164 -25.57 27.28 -4.65
CA LYS A 164 -26.71 28.22 -4.71
C LYS A 164 -26.69 28.98 -6.03
N ILE A 165 -25.55 29.53 -6.43
CA ILE A 165 -25.37 30.25 -7.70
C ILE A 165 -25.70 29.34 -8.89
N SER A 166 -25.18 28.11 -8.90
CA SER A 166 -25.44 27.15 -9.98
C SER A 166 -26.92 26.81 -10.12
N ARG A 167 -27.65 26.69 -9.01
CA ARG A 167 -29.10 26.48 -9.02
C ARG A 167 -29.85 27.67 -9.63
N LEU A 168 -29.47 28.90 -9.24
CA LEU A 168 -30.06 30.12 -9.81
C LEU A 168 -29.79 30.24 -11.31
N GLN A 169 -28.62 29.81 -11.77
CA GLN A 169 -28.24 29.79 -13.19
C GLN A 169 -28.82 28.59 -13.98
N GLY A 170 -29.51 27.65 -13.32
CA GLY A 170 -29.98 26.42 -13.95
C GLY A 170 -28.87 25.45 -14.38
N LYS A 171 -27.62 25.69 -13.99
CA LYS A 171 -26.48 24.82 -14.30
C LYS A 171 -26.32 23.71 -13.26
N LYS A 172 -25.66 22.61 -13.63
CA LYS A 172 -25.29 21.57 -12.67
C LYS A 172 -24.20 22.09 -11.71
N PRO A 173 -24.36 21.89 -10.39
CA PRO A 173 -23.38 22.37 -9.43
C PRO A 173 -22.03 21.64 -9.60
N PRO A 174 -20.92 22.30 -9.24
CA PRO A 174 -19.60 21.65 -9.22
C PRO A 174 -19.59 20.36 -8.39
N PRO A 175 -18.60 19.48 -8.59
CA PRO A 175 -18.38 18.34 -7.70
C PRO A 175 -18.17 18.79 -6.26
N ASN A 176 -18.70 18.01 -5.29
CA ASN A 176 -18.51 18.29 -3.87
C ASN A 176 -17.03 18.08 -3.49
N PRO A 177 -16.36 19.05 -2.86
CA PRO A 177 -14.96 18.90 -2.45
C PRO A 177 -14.73 17.82 -1.40
N TYR A 178 -15.75 17.51 -0.57
CA TYR A 178 -15.66 16.48 0.47
C TYR A 178 -16.91 15.59 0.42
N PRO A 179 -16.97 14.60 -0.47
CA PRO A 179 -18.05 13.62 -0.49
C PRO A 179 -18.02 12.77 0.78
N SER A 180 -19.17 12.50 1.37
CA SER A 180 -19.24 11.51 2.45
C SER A 180 -19.34 10.12 1.82
N PRO A 181 -18.60 9.11 2.28
CA PRO A 181 -18.66 7.75 1.73
C PRO A 181 -20.09 7.20 1.64
N ILE A 182 -20.91 7.49 2.64
CA ILE A 182 -22.33 7.10 2.68
C ILE A 182 -23.12 7.69 1.49
N LYS A 183 -22.83 8.93 1.08
CA LYS A 183 -23.53 9.58 -0.04
C LYS A 183 -23.10 9.04 -1.40
N GLU A 184 -21.87 8.55 -1.50
CA GLU A 184 -21.39 7.87 -2.72
C GLU A 184 -22.11 6.53 -2.87
N ILE A 185 -22.11 5.72 -1.80
CA ILE A 185 -22.87 4.46 -1.76
C ILE A 185 -24.35 4.71 -2.05
N GLN A 186 -24.98 5.69 -1.39
CA GLN A 186 -26.38 6.03 -1.65
C GLN A 186 -26.62 6.50 -3.08
N ALA A 187 -25.69 7.24 -3.70
CA ALA A 187 -25.83 7.68 -5.08
C ALA A 187 -25.79 6.50 -6.06
N GLU A 188 -24.92 5.53 -5.81
CA GLU A 188 -24.84 4.26 -6.54
C GLU A 188 -26.10 3.42 -6.34
N GLU A 189 -26.55 3.26 -5.09
CA GLU A 189 -27.74 2.50 -4.73
C GLU A 189 -29.04 3.14 -5.23
N LYS A 190 -29.11 4.48 -5.31
CA LYS A 190 -30.32 5.21 -5.72
C LYS A 190 -30.86 4.76 -7.08
N LYS A 191 -29.98 4.34 -7.99
CA LYS A 191 -30.38 3.74 -9.27
C LYS A 191 -31.24 2.51 -9.04
N TYR A 192 -30.75 1.58 -8.22
CA TYR A 192 -31.44 0.34 -7.90
C TYR A 192 -32.65 0.53 -6.99
N VAL A 193 -32.59 1.48 -6.05
CA VAL A 193 -33.73 1.83 -5.18
C VAL A 193 -34.90 2.33 -6.02
N LYS A 194 -34.65 3.21 -7.00
CA LYS A 194 -35.68 3.66 -7.93
C LYS A 194 -36.31 2.47 -8.67
N ASP A 195 -35.48 1.56 -9.16
CA ASP A 195 -35.98 0.38 -9.88
C ASP A 195 -36.84 -0.53 -8.99
N ARG A 196 -36.52 -0.70 -7.69
CA ARG A 196 -37.35 -1.50 -6.76
C ARG A 196 -38.78 -1.00 -6.63
N PHE A 197 -38.98 0.31 -6.65
CA PHE A 197 -40.30 0.91 -6.44
C PHE A 197 -41.07 1.16 -7.75
N PHE A 198 -40.37 1.43 -8.85
CA PHE A 198 -41.01 1.86 -10.10
C PHE A 198 -40.95 0.82 -11.24
N ASN A 199 -40.21 -0.29 -11.08
CA ASN A 199 -40.20 -1.34 -12.09
C ASN A 199 -41.48 -2.19 -12.02
N PRO A 200 -42.28 -2.26 -13.11
CA PRO A 200 -43.54 -2.99 -13.12
C PRO A 200 -43.37 -4.47 -12.78
N LYS A 201 -42.27 -5.10 -13.22
CA LYS A 201 -41.98 -6.51 -12.93
C LYS A 201 -41.79 -6.78 -11.44
N ILE A 202 -41.11 -5.87 -10.73
CA ILE A 202 -40.88 -6.00 -9.28
C ILE A 202 -42.20 -5.78 -8.52
N LEU A 203 -43.01 -4.82 -8.94
CA LEU A 203 -44.33 -4.58 -8.36
C LEU A 203 -45.27 -5.78 -8.54
N GLU A 204 -45.24 -6.42 -9.71
CA GLU A 204 -46.00 -7.65 -9.97
C GLU A 204 -45.58 -8.80 -9.05
N ILE A 205 -44.27 -8.99 -8.85
CA ILE A 205 -43.74 -9.99 -7.91
C ILE A 205 -44.21 -9.68 -6.48
N VAL A 206 -44.11 -8.43 -6.04
CA VAL A 206 -44.57 -8.02 -4.70
C VAL A 206 -46.08 -8.20 -4.53
N LYS A 207 -46.88 -7.93 -5.57
CA LYS A 207 -48.34 -8.18 -5.54
C LYS A 207 -48.65 -9.67 -5.41
N LYS A 208 -47.96 -10.54 -6.17
CA LYS A 208 -48.10 -12.00 -6.08
C LYS A 208 -47.74 -12.51 -4.68
N MET A 209 -46.60 -12.08 -4.13
CA MET A 209 -46.21 -12.42 -2.76
C MET A 209 -47.22 -11.96 -1.70
N LYS A 210 -47.82 -10.77 -1.86
CA LYS A 210 -48.87 -10.30 -0.94
C LYS A 210 -50.14 -11.14 -1.04
N ALA A 211 -50.53 -11.56 -2.25
CA ALA A 211 -51.68 -12.43 -2.46
C ALA A 211 -51.45 -13.83 -1.86
N GLU A 212 -50.28 -14.42 -2.10
CA GLU A 212 -49.87 -15.71 -1.51
C GLU A 212 -49.86 -15.65 0.02
N LYS A 213 -49.29 -14.59 0.60
CA LYS A 213 -49.25 -14.40 2.06
C LYS A 213 -50.64 -14.18 2.67
N ALA A 214 -51.54 -13.52 1.95
CA ALA A 214 -52.92 -13.34 2.38
C ALA A 214 -53.71 -14.66 2.33
N ALA A 215 -53.50 -15.48 1.28
CA ALA A 215 -54.09 -16.81 1.16
C ALA A 215 -53.58 -17.75 2.27
N GLU A 216 -52.27 -17.76 2.54
CA GLU A 216 -51.68 -18.54 3.63
C GLU A 216 -52.24 -18.11 5.01
N MET A 217 -52.45 -16.81 5.22
CA MET A 217 -53.06 -16.31 6.46
C MET A 217 -54.53 -16.70 6.59
N GLN A 218 -55.30 -16.67 5.49
CA GLN A 218 -56.68 -17.15 5.46
C GLN A 218 -56.77 -18.64 5.71
N GLU A 219 -55.85 -19.43 5.15
CA GLU A 219 -55.77 -20.88 5.38
C GLU A 219 -55.38 -21.20 6.84
N ARG A 220 -54.45 -20.44 7.43
CA ARG A 220 -54.14 -20.53 8.88
C ARG A 220 -55.34 -20.15 9.75
N MET A 221 -56.07 -19.10 9.41
CA MET A 221 -57.28 -18.70 10.15
C MET A 221 -58.41 -19.71 10.00
N ALA A 222 -58.60 -20.27 8.81
CA ALA A 222 -59.58 -21.34 8.55
C ALA A 222 -59.25 -22.61 9.36
N ASN A 223 -57.97 -23.01 9.39
CA ASN A 223 -57.49 -24.13 10.21
C ASN A 223 -57.61 -23.85 11.72
N ALA A 224 -57.46 -22.60 12.17
CA ALA A 224 -57.66 -22.22 13.56
C ALA A 224 -59.15 -22.17 13.97
N SER A 225 -60.06 -21.88 13.04
CA SER A 225 -61.52 -21.91 13.26
C SER A 225 -62.16 -23.29 13.07
N GLY A 226 -61.41 -24.28 12.57
CA GLY A 226 -61.88 -25.61 12.20
C GLY A 226 -61.66 -26.73 13.22
N GLN A 227 -61.29 -26.40 14.47
CA GLN A 227 -61.10 -27.39 15.54
C GLN A 227 -62.17 -27.28 16.63
N PRO A 228 -63.22 -28.12 16.62
CA PRO A 228 -63.95 -28.41 17.85
C PRO A 228 -63.01 -29.15 18.80
N ALA A 229 -62.90 -28.65 20.03
CA ALA A 229 -62.19 -29.30 21.12
C ALA A 229 -62.84 -30.67 21.42
N ALA A 230 -62.35 -31.73 20.78
CA ALA A 230 -62.62 -33.09 21.20
C ALA A 230 -61.74 -33.35 22.44
N GLY A 231 -62.36 -33.21 23.61
CA GLY A 231 -61.75 -33.56 24.89
C GLY A 231 -61.36 -35.03 24.93
N ASN A 232 -60.18 -35.32 25.48
CA ASN A 232 -59.88 -36.63 26.02
C ASN A 232 -60.08 -36.59 27.55
N PRO A 233 -60.79 -37.56 28.13
CA PRO A 233 -61.05 -37.64 29.57
C PRO A 233 -59.80 -38.08 30.35
N PRO A 234 -59.79 -37.86 31.68
CA PRO A 234 -58.61 -38.04 32.51
C PRO A 234 -58.41 -39.51 32.88
N TRP A 235 -57.21 -40.04 32.58
CA TRP A 235 -56.55 -41.14 33.29
C TRP A 235 -55.04 -40.94 33.21
#